data_AF-A0A1Q7EPH6-F1
#
_entry.id   AF-A0A1Q7EPH6-F1
#
_cell.length_a   1.000
_cell.length_b   1.000
_cell.length_c   1.000
_cell.angle_alpha   90.00
_cell.angle_beta   90.00
_cell.angle_gamma   90.00
#
_symmetry.space_group_name_H-M   'P 1'
#
loop_
_entity.id
_entity.type
_entity.pdbx_description
1 polymer ?
#
loop_
_entity_poly.entity_id
_entity_poly.type
_entity_poly.pdbx_seq_one_letter_code
_entity_poly.pdbx_strand_id
1 'polypeptide(L)'
;MTVDRYLKAVLTVIAVALVAIAVTPWLRLVAPAPAGAADAPYELTVPKAWGRLVGYSDGNLLLETSDGSLRAVEITGKPPEYPKTKALIKRN
;
A
#
# COMPACT_ATOMS: atom_id res chain seq x y z
N MET A 1 -6.87 -26.88 50.65
CA MET A 1 -5.75 -27.32 49.77
C MET A 1 -6.05 -27.15 48.29
N THR A 2 -7.21 -27.60 47.76
CA THR A 2 -7.55 -27.47 46.32
C THR A 2 -7.83 -26.02 45.90
N VAL A 3 -8.51 -25.24 46.76
CA VAL A 3 -8.80 -23.81 46.52
C VAL A 3 -7.53 -22.98 46.45
N ASP A 4 -6.56 -23.22 47.34
CA ASP A 4 -5.25 -22.55 47.32
C ASP A 4 -4.46 -22.85 46.04
N ARG A 5 -4.52 -24.10 45.56
CA ARG A 5 -3.85 -24.50 44.32
C ARG A 5 -4.49 -23.82 43.11
N TYR A 6 -5.82 -23.75 43.07
CA TYR A 6 -6.56 -23.05 42.02
C TYR A 6 -6.24 -21.56 42.01
N LEU A 7 -6.28 -20.90 43.18
CA LEU A 7 -5.98 -19.47 43.30
C LEU A 7 -4.54 -19.15 42.87
N LYS A 8 -3.56 -19.97 43.27
CA LYS A 8 -2.18 -19.84 42.80
C LYS A 8 -2.08 -19.99 41.29
N ALA A 9 -2.76 -20.98 40.70
CA ALA A 9 -2.76 -21.19 39.26
C ALA A 9 -3.32 -19.98 38.50
N VAL A 10 -4.46 -19.46 38.94
CA VAL A 10 -5.08 -18.26 38.34
C VAL A 10 -4.15 -17.05 38.45
N LEU A 11 -3.56 -16.80 39.62
CA LEU A 11 -2.61 -15.71 39.82
C LEU A 11 -1.36 -15.84 38.92
N THR A 12 -0.83 -17.06 38.76
CA THR A 12 0.31 -17.27 37.86
C THR A 12 -0.05 -17.00 36.41
N VAL A 13 -1.23 -17.40 35.95
CA VAL A 13 -1.69 -17.14 34.57
C VAL A 13 -1.84 -15.63 34.35
N ILE A 14 -2.45 -14.92 35.30
CA ILE A 14 -2.59 -13.46 35.23
C ILE A 14 -1.21 -12.79 35.19
N ALA A 15 -0.28 -13.22 36.05
CA ALA A 15 1.07 -12.67 36.07
C ALA A 15 1.80 -12.87 34.73
N VAL A 16 1.71 -14.06 34.14
CA VAL A 16 2.30 -14.36 32.82
C VAL A 16 1.66 -13.50 31.72
N ALA A 17 0.33 -13.36 31.74
CA ALA A 17 -0.38 -12.54 30.76
C ALA A 17 0.06 -11.06 30.83
N LEU A 18 0.20 -10.50 32.03
CA LEU A 18 0.67 -9.14 32.23
C LEU A 18 2.11 -8.95 31.74
N VAL A 19 2.99 -9.93 31.99
CA VAL A 19 4.37 -9.90 31.47
C VAL A 19 4.38 -9.92 29.94
N ALA A 20 3.58 -10.78 29.31
CA ALA A 20 3.50 -10.83 27.85
C ALA A 20 3.03 -9.49 27.25
N ILE A 21 2.01 -8.87 27.83
CA ILE A 21 1.51 -7.54 27.41
C ILE A 21 2.62 -6.48 27.54
N ALA A 22 3.37 -6.49 28.65
CA ALA A 22 4.45 -5.53 28.88
C ALA A 22 5.62 -5.70 27.89
N VAL A 23 5.90 -6.93 27.44
CA VAL A 23 6.98 -7.23 26.48
C VAL A 23 6.55 -6.98 25.02
N THR A 24 5.26 -7.02 24.71
CA THR A 24 4.70 -6.80 23.36
C THR A 24 5.19 -5.52 22.65
N PRO A 25 5.29 -4.33 23.27
CA PRO A 25 5.80 -3.13 22.58
C PRO A 25 7.27 -3.25 22.18
N TRP A 26 8.10 -3.94 22.97
CA TRP A 26 9.51 -4.18 22.65
C TRP A 26 9.66 -5.17 21.49
N LEU A 27 8.81 -6.19 21.44
CA LEU A 27 8.71 -7.10 20.30
C LEU A 27 8.36 -6.37 19.00
N ARG A 28 7.49 -5.35 19.06
CA ARG A 28 7.14 -4.52 17.89
C ARG A 28 8.31 -3.68 17.35
N LEU A 29 9.35 -3.43 18.15
CA LEU A 29 10.56 -2.73 17.68
C LEU A 29 11.47 -3.63 16.84
N VAL A 30 11.42 -4.94 17.07
CA VAL A 30 12.25 -5.94 16.35
C VAL A 30 11.46 -6.62 15.24
N ALA A 31 10.13 -6.63 15.34
CA ALA A 31 9.26 -7.15 14.29
C ALA A 31 9.34 -6.24 13.05
N PRO A 32 9.52 -6.81 11.85
CA PRO A 32 9.40 -6.04 10.62
C PRO A 32 8.01 -5.40 10.57
N ALA A 33 7.96 -4.12 10.17
CA ALA A 33 6.70 -3.42 10.00
C ALA A 33 5.78 -4.26 9.08
N PRO A 34 4.49 -4.42 9.42
CA PRO A 34 3.57 -5.07 8.51
C PRO A 34 3.63 -4.34 7.18
N ALA A 35 3.84 -5.08 6.08
CA ALA A 35 3.72 -4.55 4.74
C ALA A 35 2.24 -4.24 4.50
N GLY A 36 1.79 -3.09 4.99
CA GLY A 36 0.54 -2.50 4.53
C GLY A 36 0.73 -2.21 3.05
N ALA A 37 -0.13 -2.77 2.21
CA ALA A 37 -0.32 -2.21 0.89
C ALA A 37 -0.67 -0.74 1.13
N ALA A 38 0.25 0.17 0.82
CA ALA A 38 -0.02 1.59 0.92
C ALA A 38 -1.31 1.85 0.13
N ASP A 39 -2.25 2.59 0.72
CA ASP A 39 -3.42 3.08 -0.01
C ASP A 39 -2.93 3.63 -1.34
N ALA A 40 -3.49 3.13 -2.44
CA ALA A 40 -3.06 3.54 -3.77
C ALA A 40 -3.20 5.07 -3.82
N PRO A 41 -2.09 5.82 -3.97
CA PRO A 41 -2.12 7.27 -3.77
C PRO A 41 -2.99 7.97 -4.81
N TYR A 42 -3.37 7.26 -5.88
CA TYR A 42 -4.24 7.73 -6.94
C TYR A 42 -5.11 6.59 -7.45
N GLU A 43 -6.43 6.73 -7.35
CA GLU A 43 -7.39 5.91 -8.08
C GLU A 43 -7.77 6.66 -9.36
N LEU A 44 -7.20 6.25 -10.50
CA LEU A 44 -7.41 6.92 -11.78
C LEU A 44 -8.17 6.00 -12.73
N THR A 45 -9.35 6.42 -13.17
CA THR A 45 -10.07 5.73 -14.24
C THR A 45 -9.41 6.08 -15.56
N VAL A 46 -8.62 5.16 -16.11
CA VAL A 46 -7.97 5.33 -17.41
C VAL A 46 -9.03 5.23 -18.52
N PRO A 47 -9.32 6.30 -19.28
CA PRO A 47 -10.27 6.25 -20.38
C PRO A 47 -9.78 5.31 -21.50
N LYS A 48 -10.69 4.50 -22.04
CA LYS A 48 -10.37 3.57 -23.16
C LYS A 48 -9.76 4.27 -24.38
N ALA A 49 -10.08 5.55 -24.60
CA ALA A 49 -9.54 6.37 -25.69
C ALA A 49 -8.04 6.68 -25.57
N TRP A 50 -7.43 6.45 -24.40
CA TRP A 50 -6.00 6.69 -24.19
C TRP A 50 -5.12 5.56 -24.70
N GLY A 51 -5.68 4.37 -24.88
CA GLY A 51 -4.96 3.18 -25.34
C GLY A 51 -4.65 2.19 -24.23
N ARG A 52 -3.83 1.20 -24.54
CA ARG A 52 -3.40 0.13 -23.63
C ARG A 52 -2.29 0.63 -22.71
N LEU A 53 -2.41 0.38 -21.40
CA LEU A 53 -1.34 0.70 -20.46
C LEU A 53 -0.13 -0.23 -20.70
N VAL A 54 1.04 0.37 -20.96
CA VAL A 54 2.31 -0.34 -21.21
C VAL A 54 3.23 -0.26 -20.00
N GLY A 55 3.17 0.84 -19.25
CA GLY A 55 4.04 1.04 -18.11
C GLY A 55 3.67 2.27 -17.29
N TYR A 56 4.27 2.34 -16.11
CA TYR A 56 4.19 3.47 -15.21
C TYR A 56 5.61 3.89 -14.81
N SER A 57 5.92 5.17 -14.94
CA SER A 57 7.22 5.73 -14.56
C SER A 57 7.04 7.13 -13.98
N ASP A 58 7.47 7.30 -12.74
CA ASP A 58 7.60 8.60 -12.07
C ASP A 58 6.35 9.51 -12.23
N GLY A 59 5.17 8.99 -11.89
CA GLY A 59 3.93 9.77 -12.00
C GLY A 59 3.38 9.93 -13.42
N ASN A 60 3.95 9.22 -14.41
CA ASN A 60 3.46 9.20 -15.78
C ASN A 60 3.01 7.80 -16.19
N LEU A 61 1.86 7.73 -16.84
CA LEU A 61 1.34 6.54 -17.51
C LEU A 61 1.83 6.52 -18.95
N LEU A 62 2.45 5.42 -19.35
CA LEU A 62 2.83 5.14 -20.74
C LEU A 62 1.74 4.27 -21.36
N LEU A 63 1.10 4.80 -22.40
CA LEU A 63 -0.06 4.21 -23.05
C LEU A 63 0.23 4.01 -24.54
N GLU A 64 -0.08 2.83 -25.08
CA GLU A 64 0.03 2.52 -26.50
C GLU A 64 -1.35 2.66 -27.15
N THR A 65 -1.44 3.53 -28.14
CA THR A 65 -2.66 3.74 -28.93
C THR A 65 -2.79 2.62 -29.97
N SER A 66 -4.00 2.36 -30.46
CA SER A 66 -4.26 1.40 -31.56
C SER A 66 -3.38 1.60 -32.80
N ASP A 67 -2.91 2.83 -32.99
CA ASP A 67 -2.11 3.24 -34.15
C ASP A 67 -0.60 2.98 -33.93
N GLY A 68 -0.21 2.27 -32.86
CA GLY A 68 1.18 1.98 -32.51
C GLY A 68 1.97 3.17 -31.97
N SER A 69 1.30 4.31 -31.71
CA SER A 69 1.91 5.50 -31.09
C SER A 69 1.89 5.40 -29.56
N LEU A 70 2.96 5.87 -28.92
CA LEU A 70 3.10 5.91 -27.47
C LEU A 70 2.67 7.28 -26.94
N ARG A 71 1.84 7.30 -25.90
CA ARG A 71 1.35 8.48 -25.21
C ARG A 71 1.85 8.45 -23.77
N ALA A 72 2.49 9.54 -23.34
CA ALA A 72 2.85 9.74 -21.93
C ALA A 72 1.84 10.70 -21.29
N VAL A 73 1.14 10.25 -20.24
CA VAL A 73 0.15 11.03 -19.50
C VAL A 73 0.63 11.25 -18.07
N GLU A 74 0.76 12.51 -17.65
CA GLU A 74 1.09 12.83 -16.27
C GLU A 74 -0.16 12.74 -15.39
N ILE A 75 -0.04 11.99 -14.29
CA ILE A 75 -1.08 11.85 -13.27
C ILE A 75 -0.72 12.57 -11.97
N THR A 76 0.56 12.87 -11.75
CA THR A 76 1.03 13.58 -10.55
C THR A 76 0.88 15.09 -10.73
N GLY A 77 -0.30 15.63 -10.40
CA GLY A 77 -0.55 17.07 -10.41
C GLY A 77 -1.77 17.46 -9.59
N LYS A 78 -2.02 18.78 -9.44
CA LYS A 78 -3.19 19.29 -8.70
C LYS A 78 -4.45 19.20 -9.58
N PRO A 79 -5.57 18.65 -9.06
CA PRO A 79 -6.87 18.81 -9.72
C PRO A 79 -7.20 20.30 -9.87
N PRO A 80 -7.86 20.73 -10.96
CA PRO A 80 -8.52 19.96 -12.01
C PRO A 80 -7.71 19.78 -13.31
N GLU A 81 -6.45 20.22 -13.34
CA GLU A 81 -5.66 20.35 -14.58
C GLU A 81 -5.04 19.01 -15.04
N TYR A 82 -5.00 18.02 -14.15
CA TYR A 82 -4.48 16.68 -14.37
C TYR A 82 -5.61 15.66 -14.27
N PRO A 83 -5.61 14.62 -15.11
CA PRO A 83 -4.50 14.11 -15.94
C PRO A 83 -4.34 14.79 -17.32
N LYS A 84 -3.08 15.07 -17.74
CA LYS A 84 -2.74 15.75 -19.01
C LYS A 84 -1.74 14.94 -19.85
N THR A 85 -1.93 14.92 -21.16
CA THR A 85 -0.98 14.27 -22.09
C THR A 85 0.26 15.14 -22.26
N LYS A 86 1.44 14.61 -21.92
CA LYS A 86 2.73 15.30 -22.07
C LYS A 86 3.33 15.14 -23.46
N ALA A 87 3.28 13.92 -24.00
CA ALA A 87 3.95 13.61 -25.26
C ALA A 87 3.20 12.55 -26.05
N LEU A 88 3.16 12.74 -27.37
CA LEU A 88 2.71 11.76 -28.35
C LEU A 88 3.92 11.39 -29.21
N ILE A 89 4.42 10.17 -29.05
CA ILE A 89 5.53 9.62 -29.82
C ILE A 89 4.93 8.79 -30.95
N LYS A 90 5.06 9.27 -32.18
CA LYS A 90 4.71 8.50 -33.39
C LYS A 90 5.93 7.72 -33.85
N ARG A 91 5.78 6.42 -34.02
CA ARG A 91 6.79 5.57 -34.66
C ARG A 91 6.56 5.68 -36.18
N ASN A 92 7.56 6.18 -36.90
CA ASN A 92 7.54 6.33 -38.36
C ASN A 92 8.05 5.06 -39.02
#